data_AF-A0A392UWJ7-F1
#
_entry.id   AF-A0A392UWJ7-F1
#
_cell.length_a   1.000
_cell.length_b   1.000
_cell.length_c   1.000
_cell.angle_alpha   90.00
_cell.angle_beta   90.00
_cell.angle_gamma   90.00
#
_symmetry.space_group_name_H-M   'P 1'
#
loop_
_entity.id
_entity.type
_entity.pdbx_description
1 polymer ?
#
loop_
_entity_poly.entity_id
_entity_poly.type
_entity_poly.pdbx_seq_one_letter_code
_entity_poly.pdbx_strand_id
1 'polypeptide(L)' 'GHHNPTPPRDNSPPRRSPHGSDEEDYCCPLEREIMKAPIPTGFERPPPLGTYVWKSDPDEHIDNINAILDFRMVS' A
#
# COMPACT_ATOMS: atom_id res chain seq x y z
N GLY A 1 4.72 -44.88 26.65
CA GLY A 1 4.42 -43.49 27.06
C GLY A 1 5.73 -42.76 27.20
N HIS A 2 6.02 -41.84 26.30
CA HIS A 2 7.26 -41.06 26.34
C HIS A 2 6.86 -39.59 26.18
N HIS A 3 6.75 -38.88 27.30
CA HIS A 3 6.58 -37.43 27.28
C HIS A 3 7.97 -36.79 27.35
N ASN A 4 8.34 -36.12 26.27
CA ASN A 4 9.48 -35.21 26.22
C ASN A 4 9.16 -33.96 27.07
N PRO A 5 9.93 -33.62 28.11
CA PRO A 5 9.66 -32.42 28.88
C PRO A 5 10.06 -31.18 28.07
N THR A 6 9.08 -30.33 27.75
CA THR A 6 9.34 -29.00 27.17
C THR A 6 10.23 -28.20 28.13
N PRO A 7 11.36 -27.61 27.68
CA PRO A 7 12.17 -26.75 28.53
C PRO A 7 11.35 -25.57 29.06
N PRO A 8 11.63 -25.09 30.29
CA PRO A 8 10.93 -23.94 30.84
C PRO A 8 11.11 -22.73 29.91
N ARG A 9 9.98 -22.11 29.56
CA ARG A 9 9.94 -20.92 28.71
C ARG A 9 10.64 -19.78 29.44
N ASP A 10 11.81 -19.38 28.93
CA ASP A 10 12.48 -18.16 29.35
C ASP A 10 11.52 -16.99 29.08
N ASN A 11 11.05 -16.37 30.17
CA ASN A 11 10.05 -15.31 30.15
C ASN A 11 10.72 -13.93 30.20
N SER A 12 12.01 -13.85 29.87
CA SER A 12 12.68 -12.58 29.72
C SER A 12 12.07 -11.79 28.55
N PRO A 13 11.71 -10.51 28.75
CA PRO A 13 11.21 -9.69 27.66
C PRO A 13 12.24 -9.67 26.52
N PRO A 14 11.82 -9.63 25.25
CA PRO A 14 12.75 -9.50 24.14
C PRO A 14 13.68 -8.34 24.47
N ARG A 15 15.00 -8.58 24.48
CA ARG A 15 15.99 -7.52 24.66
C ARG A 15 15.73 -6.51 23.55
N ARG A 16 14.97 -5.46 23.87
CA ARG A 16 14.82 -4.32 22.98
C ARG A 16 16.23 -3.78 22.80
N SER A 17 16.69 -3.78 21.55
CA SER A 17 17.98 -3.21 21.19
C SER A 17 18.14 -1.84 21.83
N PRO A 18 19.32 -1.50 22.37
CA PRO A 18 19.55 -0.20 22.96
C PRO A 18 19.24 0.89 21.94
N HIS A 19 18.29 1.74 22.32
CA HIS A 19 18.08 3.13 21.93
C HIS A 19 18.92 3.66 20.75
N GLY A 20 18.22 4.07 19.68
CA GLY A 20 18.76 4.89 18.60
C GLY A 20 19.45 4.05 17.54
N SER A 21 18.67 3.29 16.77
CA SER A 21 19.17 2.92 15.47
C SER A 21 19.21 4.24 14.68
N ASP A 22 20.43 4.69 14.40
CA ASP A 22 20.74 5.68 13.39
C ASP A 22 20.43 5.06 12.01
N GLU A 23 19.17 4.67 11.85
CA GLU A 23 18.60 4.40 10.56
C GLU A 23 18.38 5.77 9.91
N GLU A 24 19.49 6.40 9.51
CA GLU A 24 19.45 7.30 8.36
C GLU A 24 18.60 6.57 7.32
N ASP A 25 17.43 7.14 7.04
CA ASP A 25 16.44 6.75 6.03
C ASP A 25 17.11 5.81 5.01
N TYR A 26 17.03 4.49 5.23
CA TYR A 26 17.84 3.46 4.54
C TYR A 26 17.57 3.41 3.03
N CYS A 27 16.80 4.35 2.52
CA CYS A 27 16.67 4.62 1.12
C CYS A 27 18.02 5.00 0.53
N CYS A 28 18.55 4.08 -0.27
CA CYS A 28 19.70 4.34 -1.14
C CYS A 28 19.48 5.68 -1.88
N PRO A 29 20.54 6.44 -2.21
CA PRO A 29 20.40 7.70 -2.95
C PRO A 29 19.48 7.59 -4.17
N LEU A 30 19.54 6.47 -4.90
CA LEU A 30 18.67 6.14 -6.02
C LEU A 30 17.18 6.04 -5.64
N GLU A 31 16.85 5.38 -4.52
CA GLU A 31 15.46 5.22 -4.09
C GLU A 31 14.83 6.58 -3.77
N ARG A 32 15.60 7.48 -3.14
CA ARG A 32 15.17 8.85 -2.83
C ARG A 32 14.95 9.66 -4.11
N GLU A 33 15.78 9.45 -5.13
CA GLU A 33 15.61 10.09 -6.44
C GLU A 33 14.37 9.58 -7.17
N ILE A 34 14.12 8.26 -7.13
CA ILE A 34 12.92 7.65 -7.74
C ILE A 34 11.65 8.15 -7.09
N MET A 35 11.59 8.22 -5.74
CA MET A 35 10.41 8.73 -5.03
C MET A 35 10.14 10.22 -5.30
N LYS A 36 11.18 10.99 -5.61
CA LYS A 36 11.06 12.43 -5.95
C LYS A 36 10.80 12.67 -7.43
N ALA A 37 11.00 11.67 -8.28
CA ALA A 37 10.78 11.81 -9.71
C ALA A 37 9.29 12.08 -9.99
N PRO A 38 8.97 12.93 -10.98
CA PRO A 38 7.58 13.12 -11.38
C PRO A 38 7.02 11.81 -11.96
N ILE A 39 5.72 11.59 -11.76
CA ILE A 39 5.01 10.46 -12.38
C ILE A 39 5.06 10.64 -13.91
N PRO A 40 5.52 9.62 -14.66
CA PRO A 40 5.51 9.70 -16.12
C PRO A 40 4.10 9.85 -16.67
N THR A 41 3.97 10.58 -17.78
CA THR A 41 2.69 10.72 -18.49
C THR A 41 2.14 9.34 -18.86
N GLY A 42 0.85 9.11 -18.58
CA GLY A 42 0.18 7.82 -18.79
C GLY A 42 0.28 6.83 -17.63
N PHE A 43 1.06 7.13 -16.58
CA PHE A 43 1.07 6.40 -15.30
C PHE A 43 0.27 7.11 -14.21
N GLU A 44 -0.59 8.04 -14.62
CA GLU A 44 -1.50 8.76 -13.73
C GLU A 44 -2.49 7.78 -13.08
N ARG A 45 -3.10 8.17 -11.96
CA ARG A 45 -4.12 7.33 -11.33
C ARG A 45 -5.43 7.46 -12.13
N PRO A 46 -6.19 6.38 -12.35
CA PRO A 46 -7.53 6.49 -12.91
C PRO A 46 -8.44 7.35 -12.02
N PRO A 47 -9.53 7.89 -12.57
CA PRO A 47 -10.62 8.44 -11.77
C PRO A 47 -11.07 7.43 -10.70
N PRO A 48 -11.44 7.88 -9.49
CA PRO A 48 -12.01 6.99 -8.48
C PRO A 48 -13.28 6.32 -8.99
N LEU A 49 -13.45 5.03 -8.74
CA LEU A 49 -14.72 4.37 -8.99
C LEU A 49 -15.74 4.88 -7.97
N GLY A 50 -16.72 5.62 -8.46
CA GLY A 50 -17.83 6.11 -7.68
C GLY A 50 -18.72 4.97 -7.21
N THR A 51 -19.22 5.09 -5.98
CA THR A 51 -20.27 4.20 -5.49
C THR A 51 -21.60 4.71 -6.01
N TYR A 52 -22.36 3.87 -6.73
CA TYR A 52 -23.73 4.20 -7.07
C TYR A 52 -24.57 4.28 -5.80
N VAL A 53 -24.94 5.49 -5.39
CA VAL A 53 -25.97 5.70 -4.38
C VAL A 53 -27.29 5.89 -5.11
N TRP A 54 -28.36 5.23 -4.66
CA TRP A 54 -29.70 5.28 -5.28
C TRP A 54 -30.22 6.70 -5.57
N LYS A 55 -29.72 7.71 -4.85
CA LYS A 55 -30.09 9.12 -5.00
C LYS A 55 -29.20 9.90 -5.98
N SER A 56 -28.06 9.33 -6.39
CA SER A 56 -27.19 9.94 -7.39
C SER A 56 -27.79 9.78 -8.78
N ASP A 57 -27.43 10.72 -9.65
CA ASP A 57 -27.80 10.67 -11.06
C ASP A 57 -27.20 9.39 -11.70
N PRO A 58 -28.03 8.54 -12.33
CA PRO A 58 -27.53 7.36 -13.04
C PRO A 58 -26.55 7.71 -14.16
N ASP A 59 -26.74 8.85 -14.83
CA ASP A 59 -25.87 9.25 -15.96
C ASP A 59 -24.47 9.60 -15.46
N GLU A 60 -24.36 10.29 -14.32
CA GLU A 60 -23.08 10.57 -13.65
C GLU A 60 -22.32 9.28 -13.31
N HIS A 61 -23.04 8.25 -12.84
CA HIS A 61 -22.40 6.98 -12.51
C HIS A 61 -21.92 6.23 -13.77
N ILE A 62 -22.69 6.29 -14.85
CA ILE A 62 -22.30 5.72 -16.15
C ILE A 62 -21.04 6.42 -16.68
N ASP A 63 -20.99 7.76 -16.63
CA ASP A 63 -19.82 8.53 -17.05
C ASP A 63 -18.57 8.17 -16.25
N ASN A 64 -18.71 7.95 -14.94
CA ASN A 64 -17.61 7.50 -14.11
C ASN A 64 -17.08 6.12 -14.53
N ILE A 65 -17.96 5.17 -14.84
CA ILE A 65 -17.58 3.85 -15.34
C ILE A 65 -16.84 3.99 -16.68
N ASN A 66 -17.40 4.78 -17.61
CA ASN A 66 -16.82 4.98 -18.94
C ASN A 66 -15.43 5.62 -18.86
N ALA A 67 -15.26 6.63 -17.99
CA ALA A 67 -13.96 7.26 -17.78
C ALA A 67 -12.89 6.28 -17.26
N ILE A 68 -13.28 5.30 -16.45
CA ILE A 68 -12.37 4.25 -15.96
C ILE A 68 -12.04 3.23 -17.05
N LEU A 69 -13.01 2.86 -17.88
CA LEU A 69 -12.79 1.92 -18.99
C LEU A 69 -11.90 2.52 -20.07
N ASP A 70 -12.12 3.79 -20.42
CA ASP A 70 -11.29 4.54 -21.36
C ASP A 70 -9.85 4.67 -20.84
N PHE A 71 -9.68 5.03 -19.55
CA PHE A 71 -8.36 5.06 -18.91
C PHE A 71 -7.64 3.70 -19.00
N ARG A 72 -8.38 2.59 -18.90
CA ARG A 72 -7.81 1.23 -19.00
C ARG A 72 -7.65 0.74 -20.43
N MET A 73 -8.09 1.49 -21.43
CA MET A 73 -8.10 1.10 -22.85
C MET A 73 -8.90 -0.19 -23.09
N VAL A 74 -10.07 -0.34 -22.44
CA VAL A 74 -10.95 -1.54 -22.51
C VAL A 74 -12.30 -1.20 -23.16
N SER A 75 -12.31 -0.27 -24.11
CA SER A 75 -13.53 0.20 -24.79
C SER A 75 -14.19 -0.84 -25.70
#